data_AF-A0A4Q2UVB6-F1
#
_entry.id   AF-A0A4Q2UVB6-F1
#
_cell.length_a   1.000
_cell.length_b   1.000
_cell.length_c   1.000
_cell.angle_alpha   90.00
_cell.angle_beta   90.00
_cell.angle_gamma   90.00
#
_symmetry.space_group_name_H-M   'P 1'
#
loop_
_entity.id
_entity.type
_entity.pdbx_description
1 polymer ?
#
loop_
_entity_poly.entity_id
_entity_poly.type
_entity_poly.pdbx_seq_one_letter_code
_entity_poly.pdbx_strand_id
1 'polypeptide(L)'
;VSMQIFRPGSHLAVDECMIRYTGKSDDTTVIKGKPDPVGFKIWVIAQYGFFIRWIWHVKEKPHGAVGVEISTQKSLSQGRPSKRRKVTVEAPHTKDELFAPNSTQAIVIALTNMLPKATYHIFMDNLFSSSPLFRNLRNHGLGATGTARTNSGIHQELVQDRKDDGKVKKMYEFNTVKTIPTPDNQVNQIAWKDNKLVLFLTTVVTGADDERVLRQRKKPSSKNGC
;
A
#
# COMPACT_ATOMS: atom_id res chain seq x y z
N VAL A 1 15.87 14.24 4.39
CA VAL A 1 16.80 14.07 5.55
C VAL A 1 17.91 13.13 5.13
N SER A 2 19.18 13.42 5.46
CA SER A 2 20.26 12.48 5.16
C SER A 2 20.11 11.25 6.05
N MET A 3 20.17 10.05 5.47
CA MET A 3 20.16 8.81 6.24
C MET A 3 21.43 8.62 7.09
N GLN A 4 22.43 9.49 6.93
CA GLN A 4 23.61 9.53 7.79
C GLN A 4 23.28 10.07 9.19
N ILE A 5 22.22 10.86 9.33
CA ILE A 5 21.86 11.54 10.60
C ILE A 5 20.54 11.06 11.21
N PHE A 6 19.73 10.31 10.45
CA PHE A 6 18.46 9.75 10.92
C PHE A 6 18.40 8.26 10.66
N ARG A 7 18.30 7.48 11.73
CA ARG A 7 18.03 6.04 11.68
C ARG A 7 16.54 5.82 11.91
N PRO A 8 15.79 5.32 10.91
CA PRO A 8 14.38 5.04 11.09
C PRO A 8 14.16 3.93 12.12
N GLY A 9 13.09 4.04 12.88
CA GLY A 9 12.55 2.91 13.67
C GLY A 9 11.76 1.93 12.79
N SER A 10 11.14 0.94 13.41
CA SER A 10 10.47 -0.15 12.69
C SER A 10 9.16 0.25 11.99
N HIS A 11 8.44 1.26 12.48
CA HIS A 11 7.11 1.63 11.95
C HIS A 11 7.23 2.75 10.91
N LEU A 12 6.91 2.46 9.65
CA LEU A 12 7.08 3.38 8.51
C LEU A 12 5.78 3.51 7.72
N ALA A 13 5.50 4.69 7.17
CA ALA A 13 4.33 4.93 6.33
C ALA A 13 4.74 5.24 4.89
N VAL A 14 4.05 4.62 3.92
CA VAL A 14 4.19 4.89 2.48
C VAL A 14 2.95 5.65 1.99
N ASP A 15 3.18 6.77 1.30
CA ASP A 15 2.10 7.58 0.73
C ASP A 15 2.59 8.42 -0.47
N GLU A 16 1.66 9.12 -1.12
CA GLU A 16 1.89 10.19 -2.08
C GLU A 16 1.86 11.58 -1.43
N CYS A 17 2.88 12.38 -1.73
CA CYS A 17 3.01 13.76 -1.26
C CYS A 17 3.07 14.74 -2.43
N MET A 18 2.53 15.94 -2.21
CA MET A 18 2.60 17.07 -3.13
C MET A 18 3.59 18.10 -2.60
N ILE A 19 4.55 18.49 -3.44
CA ILE A 19 5.44 19.63 -3.22
C ILE A 19 4.90 20.78 -4.07
N ARG A 20 4.34 21.81 -3.43
CA ARG A 20 3.76 22.96 -4.12
C ARG A 20 4.77 23.57 -5.10
N TYR A 21 4.35 23.72 -6.35
CA TYR A 21 5.12 24.43 -7.37
C TYR A 21 4.18 24.96 -8.45
N THR A 22 4.30 26.26 -8.76
CA THR A 22 3.40 26.98 -9.67
C THR A 22 4.10 27.55 -10.90
N GLY A 23 5.40 27.27 -11.07
CA GLY A 23 6.14 27.64 -12.27
C GLY A 23 5.77 26.77 -13.47
N LYS A 24 6.26 27.15 -14.65
CA LYS A 24 6.10 26.36 -15.87
C LYS A 24 7.04 25.15 -15.81
N SER A 25 6.47 23.94 -15.77
CA SER A 25 7.20 22.67 -15.88
C SER A 25 6.24 21.58 -16.31
N ASP A 26 6.68 20.73 -17.24
CA ASP A 26 5.87 19.64 -17.81
C ASP A 26 5.60 18.52 -16.80
N ASP A 27 6.44 18.40 -15.76
CA ASP A 27 6.33 17.40 -14.69
C ASP A 27 5.36 17.80 -13.57
N THR A 28 4.84 19.03 -13.59
CA THR A 28 3.86 19.48 -12.58
C THR A 28 2.59 18.65 -12.67
N THR A 29 2.10 18.16 -11.54
CA THR A 29 0.89 17.33 -11.44
C THR A 29 -0.20 18.07 -10.69
N VAL A 30 -1.46 17.79 -11.06
CA VAL A 30 -2.63 18.30 -10.35
C VAL A 30 -3.32 17.16 -9.61
N ILE A 31 -3.34 17.21 -8.28
CA ILE A 31 -4.07 16.26 -7.43
C ILE A 31 -5.17 17.02 -6.68
N LYS A 32 -6.41 16.80 -7.10
CA LYS A 32 -7.59 17.40 -6.45
C LYS A 32 -7.70 16.93 -5.00
N GLY A 33 -8.11 17.83 -4.11
CA GLY A 33 -8.36 17.53 -2.69
C GLY A 33 -7.13 17.55 -1.77
N LYS A 34 -5.91 17.72 -2.31
CA LYS A 34 -4.72 18.04 -1.49
C LYS A 34 -4.73 19.55 -1.17
N PRO A 35 -4.19 19.98 0.00
CA PRO A 35 -4.11 21.41 0.36
C PRO A 35 -3.42 22.26 -0.70
N ASP A 36 -2.33 21.73 -1.26
CA ASP A 36 -1.66 22.26 -2.44
C ASP A 36 -1.93 21.32 -3.63
N PRO A 37 -2.93 21.62 -4.46
CA PRO A 37 -3.36 20.71 -5.51
C PRO A 37 -2.43 20.72 -6.73
N VAL A 38 -1.55 21.72 -6.88
CA VAL A 38 -0.65 21.86 -8.03
C VAL A 38 0.81 21.86 -7.56
N GLY A 39 1.62 20.99 -8.14
CA GLY A 39 3.04 20.91 -7.82
C GLY A 39 3.68 19.60 -8.27
N PHE A 40 4.84 19.27 -7.73
CA PHE A 40 5.47 17.98 -7.99
C PHE A 40 4.86 16.91 -7.11
N LYS A 41 4.49 15.78 -7.73
CA LYS A 41 4.10 14.59 -7.00
C LYS A 41 5.36 13.78 -6.67
N ILE A 42 5.44 13.30 -5.43
CA ILE A 42 6.45 12.33 -5.01
C ILE A 42 5.79 11.16 -4.29
N TRP A 43 6.40 9.99 -4.41
CA TRP A 43 6.10 8.83 -3.58
C TRP A 43 7.09 8.80 -2.44
N VAL A 44 6.62 8.61 -1.21
CA VAL A 44 7.47 8.79 -0.03
C VAL A 44 7.28 7.65 0.95
N ILE A 45 8.37 7.26 1.60
CA ILE A 45 8.34 6.50 2.85
C ILE A 45 8.85 7.40 3.98
N ALA A 46 8.06 7.50 5.04
CA ALA A 46 8.23 8.52 6.06
C ALA A 46 8.01 7.96 7.47
N GLN A 47 8.56 8.67 8.46
CA GLN A 47 8.37 8.40 9.88
C GLN A 47 8.46 9.71 10.67
N TYR A 48 7.57 9.89 11.66
CA TYR A 48 7.55 11.07 12.54
C TYR A 48 7.61 12.42 11.79
N GLY A 49 6.96 12.51 10.61
CA GLY A 49 6.97 13.71 9.77
C GLY A 49 8.22 13.88 8.90
N PHE A 50 9.22 12.99 9.01
CA PHE A 50 10.43 13.04 8.19
C PHE A 50 10.34 12.12 6.98
N PHE A 51 10.73 12.64 5.82
CA PHE A 51 10.89 11.83 4.61
C PHE A 51 12.24 11.10 4.65
N ILE A 52 12.17 9.76 4.63
CA ILE A 52 13.34 8.87 4.72
C ILE A 52 13.86 8.58 3.31
N ARG A 53 12.95 8.19 2.41
CA ARG A 53 13.22 7.99 0.96
C ARG A 53 12.03 8.50 0.16
N TRP A 54 12.29 8.91 -1.07
CA TRP A 54 11.26 9.30 -2.01
C TRP A 54 11.65 8.95 -3.44
N ILE A 55 10.63 8.80 -4.29
CA ILE A 55 10.75 8.56 -5.72
C ILE A 55 9.93 9.65 -6.42
N TRP A 56 10.54 10.30 -7.42
CA TRP A 56 9.86 11.32 -8.22
C TRP A 56 8.77 10.70 -9.10
N HIS A 57 7.65 11.41 -9.23
CA HIS A 57 6.65 11.13 -10.23
C HIS A 57 6.92 11.92 -11.51
N VAL A 58 6.85 11.26 -12.67
CA VAL A 58 7.00 11.88 -14.00
C VAL A 58 5.82 11.49 -14.86
N LYS A 59 5.08 12.48 -15.36
CA LYS A 59 3.81 12.26 -16.09
C LYS A 59 3.96 11.46 -17.37
N GLU A 60 5.04 11.69 -18.11
CA GLU A 60 5.24 11.19 -19.47
C GLU A 60 5.70 9.72 -19.53
N LYS A 61 6.13 9.16 -18.39
CA LYS A 61 6.49 7.75 -18.34
C LYS A 61 5.24 6.91 -18.13
N PRO A 62 5.09 5.76 -18.82
CA PRO A 62 4.06 4.81 -18.45
C PRO A 62 4.25 4.50 -16.97
N HIS A 63 3.25 4.86 -16.17
CA HIS A 63 3.14 4.62 -14.73
C HIS A 63 3.97 5.50 -13.78
N GLY A 64 4.69 6.51 -14.29
CA GLY A 64 5.15 7.70 -13.56
C GLY A 64 5.92 7.51 -12.25
N ALA A 65 6.86 6.58 -12.14
CA ALA A 65 7.86 6.57 -11.06
C ALA A 65 9.27 6.54 -11.67
N VAL A 66 10.15 7.45 -11.27
CA VAL A 66 11.52 7.53 -11.81
C VAL A 66 12.37 6.38 -11.25
N GLY A 67 12.94 5.56 -12.13
CA GLY A 67 13.90 4.51 -11.75
C GLY A 67 13.29 3.22 -11.20
N VAL A 68 11.97 3.05 -11.29
CA VAL A 68 11.29 1.79 -10.94
C VAL A 68 11.07 0.97 -12.21
N GLU A 69 11.93 -0.01 -12.44
CA GLU A 69 11.75 -0.98 -13.54
C GLU A 69 10.83 -2.11 -13.08
N ILE A 70 9.67 -2.25 -13.73
CA ILE A 70 8.80 -3.40 -13.57
C ILE A 70 9.28 -4.44 -14.59
N SER A 71 9.71 -5.61 -14.13
CA SER A 71 10.00 -6.73 -15.03
C SER A 71 8.68 -7.20 -15.65
N THR A 72 8.28 -6.59 -16.76
CA THR A 72 7.26 -7.19 -17.61
C THR A 72 7.88 -8.44 -18.21
N GLN A 73 7.38 -9.62 -17.82
CA GLN A 73 7.62 -10.82 -18.62
C GLN A 73 7.01 -10.53 -20.00
N LYS A 74 7.86 -10.11 -20.94
CA LYS A 74 7.49 -10.09 -22.36
C LYS A 74 7.10 -11.51 -22.70
N SER A 75 5.83 -11.73 -23.01
CA SER A 75 5.42 -12.87 -23.80
C SER A 75 6.32 -12.90 -25.04
N LEU A 76 6.96 -14.04 -25.27
CA LEU A 76 7.81 -14.27 -26.42
C LEU A 76 6.95 -14.16 -27.69
N SER A 77 6.96 -13.01 -28.35
CA SER A 77 6.82 -12.94 -29.80
C SER A 77 8.22 -12.78 -30.39
N GLN A 78 8.52 -13.68 -31.32
CA GLN A 78 9.85 -13.92 -31.87
C GLN A 78 10.47 -12.66 -32.51
N GLY A 79 11.65 -12.27 -32.01
CA GLY A 79 12.50 -11.23 -32.59
C GLY A 79 13.92 -11.29 -32.02
N ARG A 80 14.93 -11.27 -32.90
CA ARG A 80 16.36 -11.60 -32.73
C ARG A 80 17.10 -11.04 -31.49
N PRO A 81 18.19 -11.71 -31.04
CA PRO A 81 18.82 -11.42 -29.74
C PRO A 81 19.77 -10.23 -29.82
N SER A 82 19.69 -9.33 -28.84
CA SER A 82 20.74 -8.37 -28.52
C SER A 82 21.36 -8.73 -27.17
N LYS A 83 22.67 -8.97 -27.16
CA LYS A 83 23.46 -9.32 -25.98
C LYS A 83 23.41 -8.16 -24.97
N ARG A 84 22.70 -8.33 -23.86
CA ARG A 84 22.87 -7.51 -22.66
C ARG A 84 23.03 -8.40 -21.42
N ARG A 85 24.02 -8.04 -20.61
CA ARG A 85 24.54 -8.72 -19.44
C ARG A 85 23.42 -9.07 -18.45
N LYS A 86 23.26 -10.36 -18.15
CA LYS A 86 22.38 -10.89 -17.10
C LYS A 86 22.91 -10.43 -15.75
N VAL A 87 22.09 -9.74 -14.95
CA VAL A 87 22.24 -9.68 -13.50
C VAL A 87 21.05 -10.42 -12.92
N THR A 88 21.29 -11.58 -12.34
CA THR A 88 20.29 -12.43 -11.71
C THR A 88 20.05 -11.91 -10.30
N VAL A 89 18.82 -11.52 -9.96
CA VAL A 89 18.42 -11.37 -8.56
C VAL A 89 17.91 -12.74 -8.14
N GLU A 90 18.74 -13.48 -7.38
CA GLU A 90 18.36 -14.78 -6.84
C GLU A 90 17.39 -14.58 -5.67
N ALA A 91 16.14 -14.96 -5.88
CA ALA A 91 15.17 -15.17 -4.80
C ALA A 91 15.42 -16.56 -4.20
N PRO A 92 15.40 -16.73 -2.85
CA PRO A 92 15.46 -18.04 -2.24
C PRO A 92 14.22 -18.86 -2.64
N HIS A 93 14.47 -20.12 -3.01
CA HIS A 93 13.49 -21.07 -3.50
C HIS A 93 12.43 -21.45 -2.45
N THR A 94 11.17 -21.11 -2.73
CA THR A 94 9.98 -21.88 -2.31
C THR A 94 8.86 -21.64 -3.32
N LYS A 95 8.02 -22.65 -3.54
CA LYS A 95 7.05 -22.81 -4.65
C LYS A 95 5.91 -21.77 -4.68
N ASP A 96 6.21 -20.49 -4.87
CA ASP A 96 5.24 -19.41 -4.98
C ASP A 96 5.19 -18.85 -6.41
N GLU A 97 3.98 -18.57 -6.91
CA GLU A 97 3.77 -17.78 -8.13
C GLU A 97 4.67 -16.54 -8.10
N LEU A 98 5.40 -16.31 -9.19
CA LEU A 98 6.26 -15.14 -9.34
C LEU A 98 5.41 -13.87 -9.17
N PHE A 99 5.52 -13.19 -8.03
CA PHE A 99 4.77 -11.97 -7.78
C PHE A 99 5.21 -10.89 -8.77
N ALA A 100 4.31 -10.55 -9.70
CA ALA A 100 4.49 -9.47 -10.66
C ALA A 100 3.73 -8.23 -10.17
N PRO A 101 4.38 -7.30 -9.44
CA PRO A 101 3.71 -6.10 -8.95
C PRO A 101 3.26 -5.21 -10.12
N ASN A 102 2.08 -4.60 -9.96
CA ASN A 102 1.75 -3.47 -10.83
C ASN A 102 2.64 -2.26 -10.48
N SER A 103 2.57 -1.21 -11.29
CA SER A 103 3.41 -0.02 -11.10
C SER A 103 3.26 0.65 -9.74
N THR A 104 2.04 0.71 -9.21
CA THR A 104 1.77 1.32 -7.92
C THR A 104 2.36 0.49 -6.78
N GLN A 105 2.26 -0.83 -6.87
CA GLN A 105 2.84 -1.75 -5.89
C GLN A 105 4.37 -1.79 -5.97
N ALA A 106 4.94 -1.69 -7.17
CA ALA A 106 6.38 -1.64 -7.39
C ALA A 106 7.04 -0.45 -6.69
N ILE A 107 6.32 0.66 -6.50
CA ILE A 107 6.79 1.81 -5.72
C ILE A 107 7.03 1.44 -4.26
N VAL A 108 6.14 0.67 -3.64
CA VAL A 108 6.31 0.22 -2.24
C VAL A 108 7.54 -0.65 -2.11
N ILE A 109 7.74 -1.59 -3.04
CA ILE A 109 8.92 -2.46 -3.08
C ILE A 109 10.20 -1.63 -3.30
N ALA A 110 10.17 -0.67 -4.23
CA ALA A 110 11.32 0.19 -4.49
C ALA A 110 11.69 1.04 -3.27
N LEU A 111 10.71 1.68 -2.61
CA LEU A 111 10.94 2.49 -1.42
C LEU A 111 11.47 1.67 -0.25
N THR A 112 10.95 0.46 -0.04
CA THR A 112 11.42 -0.45 1.03
C THR A 112 12.81 -0.99 0.76
N ASN A 113 13.16 -1.31 -0.50
CA ASN A 113 14.50 -1.74 -0.89
C ASN A 113 15.58 -0.65 -0.72
N MET A 114 15.18 0.63 -0.68
CA MET A 114 16.11 1.74 -0.43
C MET A 114 16.43 1.96 1.06
N LEU A 115 15.79 1.21 1.96
CA LEU A 115 16.03 1.27 3.40
C LEU A 115 17.24 0.42 3.81
N PRO A 116 17.87 0.73 4.96
CA PRO A 116 18.80 -0.20 5.60
C PRO A 116 18.12 -1.54 5.86
N LYS A 117 18.88 -2.64 5.77
CA LYS A 117 18.38 -3.96 6.14
C LYS A 117 17.97 -3.98 7.62
N ALA A 118 16.67 -4.13 7.86
CA ALA A 118 16.07 -4.34 9.17
C ALA A 118 14.63 -4.86 8.97
N THR A 119 13.99 -5.26 10.07
CA THR A 119 12.57 -5.60 10.07
C THR A 119 11.74 -4.34 10.28
N TYR A 120 10.89 -4.03 9.29
CA TYR A 120 9.97 -2.90 9.35
C TYR A 120 8.52 -3.38 9.30
N HIS A 121 7.63 -2.57 9.86
CA HIS A 121 6.19 -2.62 9.70
C HIS A 121 5.75 -1.44 8.84
N ILE A 122 5.33 -1.74 7.61
CA ILE A 122 4.95 -0.76 6.60
C ILE A 122 3.44 -0.52 6.65
N PHE A 123 3.06 0.74 6.88
CA PHE A 123 1.70 1.23 6.77
C PHE A 123 1.50 1.85 5.39
N MET A 124 0.38 1.55 4.73
CA MET A 124 0.09 2.11 3.40
C MET A 124 -1.41 2.35 3.18
N ASP A 125 -1.73 3.30 2.30
CA ASP A 125 -3.11 3.56 1.89
C ASP A 125 -3.62 2.51 0.87
N ASN A 126 -4.93 2.45 0.71
CA ASN A 126 -5.66 1.58 -0.20
C ASN A 126 -5.27 1.71 -1.68
N LEU A 127 -4.55 2.79 -2.05
CA LEU A 127 -3.96 2.94 -3.38
C LEU A 127 -2.93 1.83 -3.67
N PHE A 128 -2.18 1.43 -2.65
CA PHE A 128 -1.08 0.45 -2.77
C PHE A 128 -1.52 -0.96 -2.38
N SER A 129 -2.47 -1.08 -1.46
CA SER A 129 -2.79 -2.34 -0.79
C SER A 129 -3.33 -3.43 -1.72
N SER A 130 -2.73 -4.62 -1.63
CA SER A 130 -3.24 -5.85 -2.20
C SER A 130 -2.73 -7.08 -1.43
N SER A 131 -3.52 -8.16 -1.40
CA SER A 131 -3.12 -9.41 -0.74
C SER A 131 -1.79 -9.97 -1.31
N PRO A 132 -1.54 -9.96 -2.64
CA PRO A 132 -0.25 -10.39 -3.18
C PRO A 132 0.94 -9.52 -2.75
N LEU A 133 0.78 -8.18 -2.70
CA LEU A 133 1.84 -7.29 -2.22
C LEU A 133 2.17 -7.57 -0.75
N PHE A 134 1.14 -7.77 0.08
CA PHE A 134 1.31 -8.02 1.51
C PHE A 134 2.05 -9.33 1.76
N ARG A 135 1.66 -10.40 1.03
CA ARG A 135 2.38 -11.67 1.03
C ARG A 135 3.85 -11.49 0.64
N ASN A 136 4.10 -10.75 -0.45
CA ASN A 136 5.46 -10.50 -0.91
C ASN A 136 6.32 -9.77 0.14
N LEU A 137 5.77 -8.72 0.78
CA LEU A 137 6.45 -8.00 1.86
C LEU A 137 6.76 -8.93 3.04
N ARG A 138 5.80 -9.78 3.44
CA ARG A 138 6.00 -10.78 4.50
C ARG A 138 7.13 -11.75 4.18
N ASN A 139 7.18 -12.26 2.94
CA ASN A 139 8.24 -13.17 2.48
C ASN A 139 9.62 -12.52 2.50
N HIS A 140 9.69 -11.18 2.44
CA HIS A 140 10.94 -10.41 2.59
C HIS A 140 11.21 -9.97 4.04
N GLY A 141 10.48 -10.52 5.02
CA GLY A 141 10.66 -10.21 6.44
C GLY A 141 10.09 -8.86 6.86
N LEU A 142 9.14 -8.31 6.09
CA LEU A 142 8.47 -7.03 6.39
C LEU A 142 7.02 -7.27 6.83
N GLY A 143 6.63 -6.62 7.92
CA GLY A 143 5.23 -6.49 8.31
C GLY A 143 4.52 -5.46 7.44
N ALA A 144 3.24 -5.67 7.14
CA ALA A 144 2.43 -4.73 6.37
C ALA A 144 1.03 -4.58 6.96
N THR A 145 0.51 -3.36 6.98
CA THR A 145 -0.88 -3.05 7.33
C THR A 145 -1.39 -1.90 6.45
N GLY A 146 -2.61 -2.03 5.94
CA GLY A 146 -3.19 -0.97 5.11
C GLY A 146 -4.69 -1.10 4.99
N THR A 147 -5.35 0.01 4.67
CA THR A 147 -6.75 -0.03 4.22
C THR A 147 -6.80 -0.67 2.84
N ALA A 148 -7.91 -1.31 2.48
CA ALA A 148 -8.03 -2.06 1.24
C ALA A 148 -9.30 -1.69 0.47
N ARG A 149 -9.21 -1.79 -0.85
CA ARG A 149 -10.37 -1.72 -1.75
C ARG A 149 -10.92 -3.13 -1.95
N THR A 150 -12.15 -3.23 -2.44
CA THR A 150 -12.77 -4.53 -2.74
C THR A 150 -12.01 -5.31 -3.82
N ASN A 151 -11.29 -4.62 -4.72
CA ASN A 151 -10.46 -5.24 -5.76
C ASN A 151 -9.01 -5.53 -5.32
N SER A 152 -8.69 -5.39 -4.03
CA SER A 152 -7.34 -5.64 -3.47
C SER A 152 -7.05 -7.13 -3.19
N GLY A 153 -7.79 -8.06 -3.79
CA GLY A 153 -7.70 -9.50 -3.47
C GLY A 153 -8.38 -9.86 -2.14
N ILE A 154 -9.51 -9.19 -1.85
CA ILE A 154 -10.32 -9.42 -0.65
C ILE A 154 -11.25 -10.61 -0.84
N HIS A 155 -11.48 -11.39 0.22
CA HIS A 155 -12.39 -12.53 0.27
C HIS A 155 -13.80 -12.12 -0.15
N GLN A 156 -14.45 -12.93 -0.98
CA GLN A 156 -15.74 -12.58 -1.62
C GLN A 156 -16.83 -12.25 -0.60
N GLU A 157 -16.82 -12.91 0.55
CA GLU A 157 -17.74 -12.62 1.65
C GLU A 157 -17.59 -11.18 2.16
N LEU A 158 -16.36 -10.73 2.43
CA LEU A 158 -16.11 -9.35 2.88
C LEU A 158 -16.39 -8.32 1.78
N VAL A 159 -16.20 -8.70 0.51
CA VAL A 159 -16.58 -7.86 -0.65
C VAL A 159 -18.09 -7.68 -0.70
N GLN A 160 -18.85 -8.75 -0.46
CA GLN A 160 -20.32 -8.71 -0.43
C GLN A 160 -20.81 -7.88 0.76
N ASP A 161 -20.26 -8.11 1.94
CA ASP A 161 -20.51 -7.34 3.16
C ASP A 161 -20.33 -5.82 2.91
N ARG A 162 -19.27 -5.45 2.18
CA ARG A 162 -19.00 -4.05 1.80
C ARG A 162 -20.01 -3.47 0.82
N LYS A 163 -20.54 -4.28 -0.10
CA LYS A 163 -21.56 -3.85 -1.09
C LYS A 163 -22.95 -3.69 -0.47
N ASP A 164 -23.23 -4.46 0.58
CA ASP A 164 -24.50 -4.48 1.29
C ASP A 164 -24.55 -3.48 2.46
N ASP A 165 -23.40 -2.90 2.82
CA ASP A 165 -23.26 -1.88 3.85
C ASP A 165 -24.23 -0.70 3.65
N GLY A 166 -25.24 -0.62 4.52
CA GLY A 166 -26.27 0.42 4.49
C GLY A 166 -27.47 0.13 3.58
N LYS A 167 -27.47 -0.96 2.81
CA LYS A 167 -28.64 -1.44 2.05
C LYS A 167 -29.44 -2.46 2.85
N VAL A 168 -28.74 -3.37 3.51
CA VAL A 168 -29.36 -4.38 4.37
C VAL A 168 -29.44 -3.84 5.79
N LYS A 169 -30.63 -3.90 6.38
CA LYS A 169 -30.88 -3.40 7.73
C LYS A 169 -30.09 -4.26 8.74
N LYS A 170 -29.08 -3.66 9.38
CA LYS A 170 -28.26 -4.22 10.48
C LYS A 170 -27.52 -5.55 10.19
N MET A 171 -26.79 -5.66 9.07
CA MET A 171 -25.87 -6.80 8.86
C MET A 171 -24.65 -6.78 9.79
N TYR A 172 -24.14 -5.59 10.11
CA TYR A 172 -23.02 -5.37 11.02
C TYR A 172 -23.41 -4.38 12.11
N GLU A 173 -23.15 -4.73 13.37
CA GLU A 173 -23.27 -3.80 14.49
C GLU A 173 -22.08 -2.85 14.52
N PHE A 174 -22.28 -1.65 15.09
CA PHE A 174 -21.19 -0.69 15.24
C PHE A 174 -20.04 -1.28 16.04
N ASN A 175 -18.81 -1.01 15.59
CA ASN A 175 -17.55 -1.47 16.16
C ASN A 175 -17.33 -2.99 16.13
N THR A 176 -18.11 -3.72 15.34
CA THR A 176 -17.84 -5.14 15.07
C THR A 176 -16.68 -5.31 14.09
N VAL A 177 -15.94 -6.40 14.28
CA VAL A 177 -14.81 -6.79 13.44
C VAL A 177 -15.04 -8.23 12.99
N LYS A 178 -14.82 -8.48 11.71
CA LYS A 178 -14.79 -9.82 11.11
C LYS A 178 -13.46 -10.00 10.41
N THR A 179 -12.81 -11.13 10.65
CA THR A 179 -11.50 -11.43 10.06
C THR A 179 -11.56 -12.74 9.29
N ILE A 180 -10.97 -12.75 8.10
CA ILE A 180 -10.81 -13.94 7.26
C ILE A 180 -9.36 -13.99 6.78
N PRO A 181 -8.58 -15.03 7.12
CA PRO A 181 -7.24 -15.21 6.55
C PRO A 181 -7.32 -15.58 5.07
N THR A 182 -6.27 -15.29 4.30
CA THR A 182 -6.09 -15.89 2.97
C THR A 182 -5.93 -17.41 3.07
N PRO A 183 -6.20 -18.20 2.00
CA PRO A 183 -6.14 -19.67 2.05
C PRO A 183 -4.78 -20.23 2.48
N ASP A 184 -3.69 -19.51 2.22
CA ASP A 184 -2.33 -19.83 2.62
C ASP A 184 -1.96 -19.32 4.03
N ASN A 185 -2.92 -18.70 4.73
CA ASN A 185 -2.79 -18.14 6.08
C ASN A 185 -1.66 -17.10 6.23
N GLN A 186 -1.27 -16.43 5.13
CA GLN A 186 -0.17 -15.45 5.15
C GLN A 186 -0.64 -14.00 5.33
N VAL A 187 -1.87 -13.68 4.94
CA VAL A 187 -2.43 -12.33 5.03
C VAL A 187 -3.82 -12.39 5.66
N ASN A 188 -4.03 -11.59 6.71
CA ASN A 188 -5.34 -11.43 7.32
C ASN A 188 -6.11 -10.28 6.68
N GLN A 189 -7.39 -10.53 6.46
CA GLN A 189 -8.31 -9.61 5.80
C GLN A 189 -9.40 -9.26 6.80
N ILE A 190 -9.51 -7.99 7.14
CA ILE A 190 -10.35 -7.53 8.24
C ILE A 190 -11.42 -6.58 7.70
N ALA A 191 -12.67 -6.84 8.07
CA ALA A 191 -13.76 -5.88 7.94
C ALA A 191 -14.09 -5.31 9.33
N TRP A 192 -14.09 -3.99 9.46
CA TRP A 192 -14.46 -3.28 10.68
C TRP A 192 -15.60 -2.31 10.41
N LYS A 193 -16.66 -2.40 11.22
CA LYS A 193 -17.84 -1.54 11.08
C LYS A 193 -17.69 -0.25 11.90
N ASP A 194 -17.39 0.85 11.22
CA ASP A 194 -17.58 2.20 11.74
C ASP A 194 -18.95 2.75 11.24
N ASN A 195 -19.07 4.07 11.03
CA ASN A 195 -20.18 4.66 10.26
C ASN A 195 -20.39 3.96 8.91
N LYS A 196 -19.29 3.49 8.29
CA LYS A 196 -19.27 2.63 7.10
C LYS A 196 -18.37 1.42 7.36
N LEU A 197 -18.59 0.32 6.65
CA LEU A 197 -17.74 -0.86 6.71
C LEU A 197 -16.38 -0.56 6.06
N VAL A 198 -15.27 -0.74 6.77
CA VAL A 198 -13.91 -0.48 6.27
C VAL A 198 -13.17 -1.81 6.16
N LEU A 199 -12.45 -1.98 5.06
CA LEU A 199 -11.65 -3.18 4.80
C LEU A 199 -10.17 -2.87 5.04
N PHE A 200 -9.46 -3.83 5.62
CA PHE A 200 -8.03 -3.79 5.89
C PHE A 200 -7.35 -5.08 5.46
N LEU A 201 -6.07 -4.97 5.14
CA LEU A 201 -5.15 -6.08 4.99
C LEU A 201 -4.05 -5.95 6.03
N THR A 202 -3.55 -7.07 6.54
CA THR A 202 -2.44 -7.09 7.48
C THR A 202 -1.71 -8.42 7.50
N THR A 203 -0.39 -8.38 7.73
CA THR A 203 0.45 -9.58 7.92
C THR A 203 0.92 -9.77 9.35
N VAL A 204 0.62 -8.81 10.24
CA VAL A 204 1.20 -8.73 11.59
C VAL A 204 0.20 -8.98 12.73
N VAL A 205 -1.10 -8.90 12.45
CA VAL A 205 -2.16 -9.10 13.47
C VAL A 205 -3.17 -10.14 12.99
N THR A 206 -3.73 -10.89 13.93
CA THR A 206 -4.82 -11.84 13.69
C THR A 206 -6.19 -11.18 13.69
N GLY A 207 -6.33 -10.04 14.38
CA GLY A 207 -7.62 -9.38 14.57
C GLY A 207 -8.50 -10.07 15.60
N ALA A 208 -7.93 -10.99 16.39
CA ALA A 208 -8.55 -11.61 17.55
C ALA A 208 -8.90 -10.55 18.62
N ASP A 209 -9.85 -10.87 19.51
CA ASP A 209 -10.37 -9.92 20.49
C ASP A 209 -9.33 -9.48 21.52
N ASP A 210 -8.37 -10.34 21.85
CA ASP A 210 -7.26 -10.10 22.79
C ASP A 210 -6.17 -9.19 22.21
N GLU A 211 -6.10 -9.03 20.89
CA GLU A 211 -5.23 -8.06 20.21
C GLU A 211 -5.87 -6.66 20.12
N ARG A 212 -7.13 -6.50 20.55
CA ARG A 212 -7.87 -5.23 20.41
C ARG A 212 -7.64 -4.33 21.62
N VAL A 213 -7.31 -3.07 21.31
CA VAL A 213 -7.24 -2.02 22.32
C VAL A 213 -8.51 -1.17 22.27
N LEU A 214 -9.31 -1.23 23.33
CA LEU A 214 -10.47 -0.35 23.50
C LEU A 214 -9.97 1.08 23.72
N ARG A 215 -10.40 2.01 22.84
CA ARG A 215 -10.15 3.44 23.00
C ARG A 215 -11.46 4.21 22.96
N GLN A 216 -11.63 5.13 23.91
CA GLN A 216 -12.70 6.12 23.79
C GLN A 216 -12.38 7.08 22.64
N ARG A 217 -13.31 7.19 21.69
CA ARG A 217 -13.22 8.14 20.58
C ARG A 217 -14.48 8.99 20.55
N LYS A 218 -14.32 10.31 20.41
CA LYS A 218 -15.47 11.18 20.09
C LYS A 218 -16.06 10.73 18.76
N LYS A 219 -17.36 10.42 18.74
CA LYS A 219 -18.08 10.17 17.49
C LYS A 219 -17.92 11.40 16.59
N PRO A 220 -17.61 11.25 15.29
CA PRO A 220 -17.64 12.38 14.37
C PRO A 220 -19.00 13.07 14.46
N SER A 221 -19.02 14.40 14.59
CA SER A 221 -20.26 15.18 14.66
C SER A 221 -21.16 14.82 13.49
N SER A 222 -22.44 14.49 13.74
CA SER A 222 -23.43 14.44 12.67
C SER A 222 -23.43 15.81 11.99
N LYS A 223 -23.28 15.85 10.67
CA LYS A 223 -23.65 17.05 9.92
C LYS A 223 -25.16 17.19 10.10
N ASN A 224 -25.58 17.98 11.07
CA ASN A 224 -26.92 18.53 11.05
C ASN A 224 -26.94 19.44 9.83
N GLY A 225 -27.73 19.06 8.82
CA GLY A 225 -27.90 19.86 7.62
C GLY A 225 -28.37 21.25 8.00
N CYS A 226 -27.72 22.24 7.41
CA CYS A 226 -28.26 23.58 7.24
C CYS A 226 -28.50 23.76 5.75
#